data_AF-A0A0B1SQX7-F1
#
_entry.id   AF-A0A0B1SQX7-F1
#
_cell.length_a   1.000
_cell.length_b   1.000
_cell.length_c   1.000
_cell.angle_alpha   90.00
_cell.angle_beta   90.00
_cell.angle_gamma   90.00
#
_symmetry.space_group_name_H-M   'P 1'
#
loop_
_entity.id
_entity.type
_entity.pdbx_description
1 polymer ?
#
loop_
_entity_poly.entity_id
_entity_poly.type
_entity_poly.pdbx_seq_one_letter_code
_entity_poly.pdbx_strand_id
1 'polypeptide(L)' 'MWMNRLTWSGMASFKTAAKAKFGTKSFPLAGFKKRHNNLSFYLILRGGHMVAYDTPEAAIHVVQQILKDYSS' A
#
# COMPACT_ATOMS: atom_id res chain seq x y z
N MET A 1 4.42 10.13 12.54
CA MET A 1 5.00 9.17 11.56
C MET A 1 5.83 9.93 10.53
N TRP A 2 6.94 9.33 10.05
CA TRP A 2 7.90 9.96 9.13
C TRP A 2 7.26 10.48 7.83
N MET A 3 6.25 9.79 7.33
CA MET A 3 5.54 10.14 6.09
C MET A 3 4.92 11.55 6.13
N ASN A 4 4.56 12.06 7.32
CA ASN A 4 3.99 13.41 7.45
C ASN A 4 5.02 14.54 7.27
N ARG A 5 6.31 14.20 7.28
CA ARG A 5 7.43 15.14 7.06
C ARG A 5 7.90 15.17 5.60
N LEU A 6 7.35 14.32 4.74
CA LEU A 6 7.68 14.31 3.32
C LEU A 6 7.19 15.62 2.67
N THR A 7 8.10 16.37 2.06
CA THR A 7 7.80 17.59 1.32
C THR A 7 7.53 17.25 -0.13
N TRP A 8 6.25 17.24 -0.51
CA TRP A 8 5.80 16.97 -1.88
C TRP A 8 4.48 17.70 -2.15
N SER A 9 4.25 18.14 -3.39
CA SER A 9 3.08 18.93 -3.79
C SER A 9 1.73 18.24 -3.50
N GLY A 10 1.68 16.91 -3.58
CA GLY A 10 0.47 16.13 -3.28
C GLY A 10 0.25 15.78 -1.81
N MET A 11 1.08 16.29 -0.88
CA MET A 11 1.05 15.83 0.52
C MET A 11 -0.24 16.19 1.26
N ALA A 12 -0.83 17.36 1.00
CA ALA A 12 -2.09 17.77 1.62
C ALA A 12 -3.23 16.81 1.26
N SER A 13 -3.38 16.51 -0.03
CA SER A 13 -4.36 15.55 -0.55
C SER A 13 -4.05 14.12 -0.14
N PHE A 14 -2.78 13.73 -0.07
CA PHE A 14 -2.41 12.44 0.47
C PHE A 14 -2.84 12.31 1.94
N LYS A 15 -2.71 13.33 2.78
CA LYS A 15 -3.15 13.25 4.19
C LYS A 15 -4.65 12.93 4.31
N THR A 16 -5.49 13.51 3.46
CA THR A 16 -6.94 13.28 3.46
C THR A 16 -7.40 12.06 2.66
N ALA A 17 -6.53 11.48 1.81
CA ALA A 17 -6.87 10.30 1.02
C ALA A 17 -7.34 9.12 1.89
N ALA A 18 -8.43 8.48 1.45
CA ALA A 18 -9.02 7.34 2.13
C ALA A 18 -8.09 6.12 2.11
N LYS A 19 -8.16 5.31 3.18
CA LYS A 19 -7.52 4.00 3.23
C LYS A 19 -8.49 2.97 2.67
N ALA A 20 -8.11 2.29 1.59
CA ALA A 20 -8.87 1.17 1.05
C ALA A 20 -8.33 -0.15 1.61
N LYS A 21 -9.21 -1.03 2.06
CA LYS A 21 -8.83 -2.41 2.44
C LYS A 21 -8.61 -3.26 1.19
N PHE A 22 -7.69 -4.22 1.26
CA PHE A 22 -7.54 -5.26 0.25
C PHE A 22 -7.39 -6.64 0.90
N GLY A 23 -7.75 -7.67 0.15
CA GLY A 23 -7.68 -9.07 0.57
C GLY A 23 -6.87 -9.91 -0.41
N THR A 24 -6.42 -11.07 0.05
CA THR A 24 -5.86 -12.13 -0.77
C THR A 24 -6.74 -13.38 -0.68
N LYS A 25 -6.36 -14.46 -1.37
CA LYS A 25 -7.11 -15.72 -1.34
C LYS A 25 -7.16 -16.30 0.07
N SER A 26 -6.05 -16.26 0.79
CA SER A 26 -5.94 -16.83 2.14
C SER A 26 -6.42 -15.87 3.24
N PHE A 27 -6.43 -14.55 2.99
CA PHE A 27 -6.79 -13.55 3.99
C PHE A 27 -7.75 -12.49 3.41
N PRO A 28 -9.05 -12.54 3.76
CA PRO A 28 -10.03 -11.55 3.30
C PRO A 28 -9.69 -10.11 3.66
N LEU A 29 -8.91 -9.90 4.74
CA LEU A 29 -8.29 -8.64 5.09
C LEU A 29 -6.77 -8.85 5.18
N ALA A 30 -6.07 -8.59 4.08
CA ALA A 30 -4.62 -8.73 3.99
C ALA A 30 -3.88 -7.41 4.25
N GLY A 31 -4.55 -6.27 4.06
CA GLY A 31 -3.94 -4.98 4.34
C GLY A 31 -4.78 -3.77 3.93
N PHE A 32 -4.15 -2.62 4.02
CA PHE A 32 -4.70 -1.34 3.61
C PHE A 32 -3.78 -0.64 2.62
N LYS A 33 -4.37 -0.01 1.61
CA LYS A 33 -3.69 0.84 0.63
C LYS A 33 -4.19 2.27 0.78
N LYS A 34 -3.29 3.23 0.65
CA LYS A 34 -3.59 4.66 0.57
C LYS A 34 -2.76 5.26 -0.55
N ARG A 35 -3.41 5.91 -1.52
CA ARG A 35 -2.74 6.47 -2.69
C ARG A 35 -3.18 7.90 -2.96
N HIS A 36 -2.24 8.72 -3.41
CA HIS A 36 -2.50 9.98 -4.11
C HIS A 36 -1.44 10.14 -5.20
N ASN A 37 -1.84 10.31 -6.46
CA ASN A 37 -0.95 10.43 -7.63
C ASN A 37 0.18 9.37 -7.63
N ASN A 38 1.44 9.82 -7.50
CA ASN A 38 2.65 9.00 -7.60
C ASN A 38 3.09 8.38 -6.27
N LEU A 39 2.36 8.63 -5.17
CA LEU A 39 2.67 8.07 -3.86
C LEU A 39 1.60 7.08 -3.42
N SER A 40 2.01 5.83 -3.20
CA SER A 40 1.18 4.77 -2.64
C SER A 40 1.81 4.23 -1.36
N PHE A 41 1.01 4.08 -0.32
CA PHE A 41 1.39 3.50 0.96
C PHE A 41 0.57 2.25 1.24
N TYR A 42 1.26 1.18 1.60
CA TYR A 42 0.67 -0.11 1.91
C TYR A 42 0.99 -0.48 3.36
N LEU A 43 -0.06 -0.76 4.14
CA LEU A 43 0.04 -1.37 5.45
C LEU A 43 -0.36 -2.84 5.29
N ILE A 44 0.60 -3.74 5.39
CA ILE A 44 0.39 -5.18 5.26
C ILE A 44 0.16 -5.75 6.65
N LEU A 45 -0.94 -6.47 6.84
CA LEU A 45 -1.21 -7.15 8.10
C LEU A 45 -0.44 -8.47 8.12
N ARG A 46 0.01 -8.88 9.32
CA ARG A 46 0.75 -10.15 9.54
C ARG A 46 2.11 -10.22 8.83
N GLY A 47 2.57 -9.12 8.23
CA GLY A 47 3.93 -8.99 7.71
C GLY A 47 4.87 -8.47 8.81
N GLY A 48 6.03 -9.09 8.94
CA GLY A 48 7.14 -8.61 9.74
C GLY A 48 8.12 -7.79 8.90
N HIS A 49 9.40 -7.91 9.22
CA HIS A 49 10.47 -7.22 8.49
C HIS A 49 10.56 -7.68 7.03
N MET A 50 10.27 -8.96 6.76
CA MET A 50 10.40 -9.56 5.44
C MET A 50 9.03 -9.91 4.88
N VAL A 51 8.29 -8.88 4.44
CA VAL A 51 6.89 -8.98 3.97
C VAL A 51 6.68 -10.09 2.93
N ALA A 52 7.61 -10.27 1.99
CA ALA A 52 7.51 -11.30 0.95
C ALA A 52 7.66 -12.72 1.49
N TYR A 53 8.42 -12.90 2.57
CA TYR A 53 8.56 -14.17 3.27
C TYR A 53 7.35 -14.44 4.18
N ASP A 54 6.95 -13.43 4.96
CA ASP A 54 5.89 -13.55 5.96
C ASP A 54 4.48 -13.63 5.31
N THR A 55 4.28 -12.89 4.22
CA THR A 55 2.98 -12.71 3.56
C THR A 55 3.13 -12.68 2.02
N PRO A 56 3.54 -13.80 1.38
CA PRO A 56 3.86 -13.83 -0.05
C PRO A 56 2.71 -13.40 -0.95
N GLU A 57 1.47 -13.80 -0.63
CA GLU A 57 0.27 -13.40 -1.40
C GLU A 57 0.05 -11.88 -1.38
N ALA A 58 0.26 -11.25 -0.22
CA ALA A 58 0.09 -9.81 -0.08
C ALA A 58 1.20 -9.06 -0.83
N ALA A 59 2.43 -9.57 -0.79
CA ALA A 59 3.55 -9.00 -1.55
C ALA A 59 3.29 -9.06 -3.06
N ILE A 60 2.83 -10.20 -3.58
CA ILE A 60 2.47 -10.34 -5.00
C ILE A 60 1.32 -9.39 -5.35
N HIS A 61 0.30 -9.28 -4.50
CA HIS A 61 -0.81 -8.35 -4.71
C HIS A 61 -0.31 -6.90 -4.82
N VAL A 62 0.60 -6.46 -3.95
CA VAL A 62 1.18 -5.11 -4.00
C VAL A 62 1.91 -4.87 -5.32
N VAL A 63 2.76 -5.81 -5.76
CA VAL A 63 3.50 -5.68 -7.04
C VAL A 63 2.54 -5.60 -8.22
N GLN A 64 1.55 -6.50 -8.28
CA GLN A 64 0.53 -6.48 -9.34
C GLN A 64 -0.26 -5.16 -9.32
N GLN A 65 -0.57 -4.64 -8.13
CA GLN A 65 -1.28 -3.38 -8.01
C GLN A 65 -0.42 -2.22 -8.51
N ILE A 66 0.87 -2.17 -8.18
CA ILE A 66 1.80 -1.16 -8.68
C ILE A 66 1.88 -1.21 -10.21
N LEU A 67 2.02 -2.41 -10.79
CA LEU A 67 2.05 -2.55 -12.25
C LEU A 67 0.79 -2.02 -12.91
N LYS A 68 -0.40 -2.30 -12.37
CA LYS A 68 -1.67 -1.76 -12.89
C LYS A 68 -1.82 -0.25 -12.67
N ASP A 69 -1.32 0.23 -11.54
CA ASP A 69 -1.47 1.61 -11.07
C ASP A 69 -0.61 2.61 -11.84
N TYR A 70 0.45 2.13 -12.49
CA TYR A 70 1.50 2.93 -13.11
C TYR A 70 1.88 2.46 -14.53
N SER A 71 1.23 1.41 -15.08
CA SER A 71 1.32 1.12 -16.50
C SER A 71 0.68 2.26 -17.29
N SER A 72 1.47 2.91 -18.15
CA SER A 72 1.05 4.02 -19.02
C SER A 72 -0.02 3.60 -20.02
#